data_AF-A0A8J6UX70-F1
#
_entry.id   AF-A0A8J6UX70-F1
#
_cell.length_a   1.000
_cell.length_b   1.000
_cell.length_c   1.000
_cell.angle_alpha   90.00
_cell.angle_beta   90.00
_cell.angle_gamma   90.00
#
_symmetry.space_group_name_H-M   'P 1'
#
loop_
_entity.id
_entity.type
_entity.pdbx_description
1 polymer ?
#
loop_
_entity_poly.entity_id
_entity_poly.type
_entity_poly.pdbx_seq_one_letter_code
_entity_poly.pdbx_strand_id
1 'polypeptide(L)' 'MGRCKQWFERMQTEDLRALTPLIWGYINPYGIFRLDMNERLQLEQ' A
#
# COMPACT_ATOMS: atom_id res chain seq x y z
N MET A 1 9.37 -11.28 -22.41
CA MET A 1 9.36 -11.26 -20.92
C MET A 1 10.81 -11.33 -20.43
N GLY A 2 11.48 -10.20 -20.18
CA GLY A 2 12.94 -10.24 -19.93
C GLY A 2 13.58 -8.97 -19.37
N ARG A 3 12.80 -8.03 -18.83
CA ARG A 3 13.33 -6.74 -18.35
C ARG A 3 13.48 -6.64 -16.84
N CYS A 4 12.97 -7.60 -16.07
CA CYS A 4 12.88 -7.48 -14.61
C CYS A 4 14.23 -7.70 -13.89
N LYS A 5 15.14 -8.52 -14.45
CA LYS A 5 16.40 -8.89 -13.78
C LYS A 5 17.43 -7.75 -13.75
N GLN A 6 17.59 -7.05 -14.87
CA GLN A 6 18.63 -6.03 -15.02
C GLN A 6 18.47 -4.84 -14.08
N TRP A 7 17.23 -4.49 -13.72
CA TRP A 7 16.96 -3.41 -12.77
C TRP A 7 17.19 -3.85 -11.34
N PHE A 8 16.86 -5.11 -11.01
CA PHE A 8 17.10 -5.68 -9.69
C PHE A 8 18.60 -5.75 -9.36
N GLU A 9 19.44 -6.06 -10.35
CA GLU A 9 20.90 -6.10 -10.20
C GLU A 9 21.53 -4.71 -9.99
N ARG A 10 20.82 -3.64 -10.32
CA ARG A 10 21.29 -2.25 -10.15
C ARG A 10 20.83 -1.59 -8.84
N MET A 11 19.86 -2.18 -8.15
CA MET A 11 19.32 -1.64 -6.90
C MET A 11 20.33 -1.74 -5.76
N GLN A 12 20.42 -0.68 -4.97
CA GLN A 12 21.18 -0.65 -3.72
C GLN A 12 20.28 -1.06 -2.54
N THR A 13 20.90 -1.30 -1.38
CA THR A 13 20.18 -1.66 -0.15
C THR A 13 19.08 -0.66 0.22
N GLU A 14 19.28 0.63 -0.10
CA GLU A 14 18.29 1.69 0.13
C GLU A 14 17.07 1.56 -0.80
N ASP A 15 17.29 1.26 -2.08
CA ASP A 15 16.21 1.01 -3.06
C ASP A 15 15.35 -0.19 -2.65
N LEU A 16 16.00 -1.25 -2.14
CA LEU A 16 15.31 -2.44 -1.63
C LEU A 16 14.49 -2.14 -0.37
N ARG A 17 14.96 -1.25 0.51
CA ARG A 17 14.19 -0.82 1.68
C ARG A 17 12.95 -0.02 1.29
N ALA A 18 13.05 0.82 0.27
CA ALA A 18 11.93 1.60 -0.27
C ALA A 18 10.81 0.73 -0.87
N LEU A 19 11.10 -0.52 -1.28
CA LEU A 19 10.07 -1.47 -1.72
C LEU A 19 9.20 -1.99 -0.57
N THR A 20 9.71 -2.01 0.68
CA THR A 20 8.97 -2.52 1.85
C THR A 20 7.65 -1.78 2.10
N PRO A 21 7.61 -0.44 2.18
CA PRO A 21 6.35 0.30 2.31
C PRO A 21 5.51 0.26 1.02
N LEU A 22 6.07 -0.05 -0.15
CA LEU A 22 5.24 -0.24 -1.36
C LEU A 22 4.52 -1.60 -1.34
N ILE A 23 5.08 -2.60 -0.67
CA ILE A 23 4.48 -3.92 -0.48
C ILE A 23 3.45 -3.91 0.66
N TRP A 24 3.72 -3.14 1.73
CA TRP A 24 2.91 -3.16 2.97
C TRP A 24 2.14 -1.87 3.28
N GLY A 25 2.45 -0.77 2.61
CA GLY A 25 1.94 0.58 2.92
C GLY A 25 0.52 0.85 2.47
N TYR A 26 -0.20 -0.17 1.99
CA TYR A 26 -1.60 -0.06 1.63
C TYR A 26 -2.49 -1.05 2.39
N ILE A 27 -2.07 -1.47 3.59
CA ILE A 27 -3.02 -2.05 4.53
C ILE A 27 -3.74 -0.88 5.19
N ASN A 28 -4.98 -0.64 4.76
CA ASN A 28 -5.85 0.34 5.40
C ASN A 28 -5.98 -0.03 6.89
N PRO A 29 -5.46 0.77 7.85
CA PRO A 29 -5.50 0.43 9.27
C PRO A 29 -6.93 0.40 9.81
N TYR A 30 -7.88 0.99 9.07
CA TYR A 30 -9.30 1.05 9.39
C TYR A 30 -10.09 -0.15 8.84
N GLY A 31 -9.44 -1.12 8.19
CA GLY A 31 -10.09 -2.29 7.62
C GLY A 31 -10.96 -1.96 6.39
N ILE A 32 -11.99 -2.78 6.14
CA ILE A 32 -12.93 -2.59 5.03
C ILE A 32 -14.02 -1.62 5.47
N PHE A 33 -14.05 -0.42 4.87
CA PHE A 33 -15.13 0.54 5.06
C PHE A 33 -16.21 0.33 4.00
N ARG A 34 -17.38 -0.19 4.39
CA ARG A 34 -18.54 -0.24 3.53
C ARG A 34 -19.27 1.10 3.62
N LEU A 35 -19.08 1.94 2.61
CA LEU A 35 -19.80 3.20 2.48
C LEU A 35 -21.21 2.93 1.92
N ASP A 36 -22.22 3.02 2.76
CA ASP A 36 -23.62 3.14 2.33
C ASP A 36 -24.02 4.62 2.36
N MET A 37 -24.33 5.19 1.20
CA MET A 37 -24.75 6.59 1.07
C MET A 37 -26.16 6.85 1.61
N ASN A 38 -26.91 5.81 1.97
CA ASN A 38 -28.23 5.91 2.59
C ASN A 38 -28.14 5.88 4.13
N GLU A 39 -26.99 5.55 4.69
CA GLU A 39 -26.77 5.49 6.13
C GLU A 39 -26.12 6.78 6.64
N ARG A 40 -26.64 7.34 7.74
CA ARG A 40 -25.99 8.48 8.41
C ARG A 40 -24.95 7.98 9.40
N LEU A 41 -23.72 8.46 9.28
CA LEU A 41 -22.68 8.24 10.28
C LEU A 41 -23.06 8.87 11.62
N GLN A 42 -23.05 8.06 12.67
CA GLN A 42 -23.17 8.55 14.05
C GLN A 42 -21.81 9.06 14.49
N LEU A 43 -21.65 10.39 14.52
CA LEU A 43 -20.45 11.03 15.04
C LEU A 43 -20.65 11.27 16.55
N GLU A 44 -19.78 10.70 17.37
CA GLU A 44 -19.71 11.04 18.81
C GLU A 44 -19.14 12.46 18.96
N GLN A 45 -19.67 13.23 19.91
CA GLN A 45 -19.25 14.62 20.20
C GLN A 45 -18.01 14.68 21.08
#